data_AF-A0A9C7TCK4-F1
#
_entry.id   AF-A0A9C7TCK4-F1
#
_cell.length_a   1.000
_cell.length_b   1.000
_cell.length_c   1.000
_cell.angle_alpha   90.00
_cell.angle_beta   90.00
_cell.angle_gamma   90.00
#
_symmetry.space_group_name_H-M   'P 1'
#
loop_
_entity.id
_entity.type
_entity.pdbx_description
1 polymer ?
#
loop_
_entity_poly.entity_id
_entity_poly.type
_entity_poly.pdbx_seq_one_letter_code
_entity_poly.pdbx_strand_id
1 'polypeptide(L)'
;GLWARDLLVPVLRRRYPDRPVNDLDALKGDDVLLVNGRALLTGPVDVRDIGAVKSGEELVYALLPKEKAAECSGLEDLLALAESLPSEQKDVRVVQYLWDLVSENPNFIERDFDRFGPKVLGKLHPTAVVYGPEDRVYIGEGAEVHPYVVLDTRGGPVIVDRGVEVHPFTRIEGPSYIGPDCILLGAKIREGCSFGPVCRIGGEVEESIVQGYSNKYHDGFLGHAYVGEWVNLGALTTNSDLKNDYSTVQVYLKGQWVDTGELKVGAFIGDHTKTSIGTLLNTGTIIGIMCNIVGAGALPPKYVPPFSLFVNGKIMKGFGLKYLLEIARTAMGRRKMELSPEEEALLKAIYDATKGERAEAVKKFR
;
A
#
# COMPACT_ATOMS: atom_id res chain seq x y z
N GLY A 1 13.96 12.27 12.24
CA GLY A 1 13.18 12.82 11.11
C GLY A 1 12.84 11.73 10.12
N LEU A 2 12.24 12.09 8.99
CA LEU A 2 12.03 11.19 7.85
C LEU A 2 13.17 11.38 6.84
N TRP A 3 13.65 10.28 6.28
CA TRP A 3 14.66 10.30 5.24
C TRP A 3 14.14 9.53 4.03
N ALA A 4 14.20 10.15 2.85
CA ALA A 4 13.67 9.59 1.61
C ALA A 4 14.46 10.11 0.40
N ARG A 5 14.17 9.54 -0.77
CA ARG A 5 14.69 10.05 -2.05
C ARG A 5 14.26 11.51 -2.25
N ASP A 6 15.16 12.34 -2.77
CA ASP A 6 14.93 13.78 -2.96
C ASP A 6 13.64 14.11 -3.70
N LEU A 7 13.28 13.28 -4.68
CA LEU A 7 12.05 13.43 -5.45
C LEU A 7 10.77 13.43 -4.58
N LEU A 8 10.80 12.76 -3.42
CA LEU A 8 9.67 12.66 -2.49
C LEU A 8 9.65 13.76 -1.42
N VAL A 9 10.77 14.46 -1.22
CA VAL A 9 10.94 15.40 -0.10
C VAL A 9 9.88 16.50 -0.08
N PRO A 10 9.53 17.18 -1.19
CA PRO A 10 8.50 18.23 -1.17
C PRO A 10 7.14 17.70 -0.68
N VAL A 11 6.73 16.52 -1.18
CA VAL A 11 5.46 15.89 -0.81
C VAL A 11 5.48 15.44 0.65
N LEU A 12 6.59 14.88 1.13
CA LEU A 12 6.72 14.43 2.52
C LEU A 12 6.72 15.61 3.51
N ARG A 13 7.38 16.74 3.19
CA ARG A 13 7.34 17.95 4.03
C ARG A 13 5.92 18.51 4.14
N ARG A 14 5.15 18.44 3.05
CA ARG A 14 3.74 18.83 3.06
C ARG A 14 2.88 17.88 3.91
N ARG A 15 3.09 16.56 3.77
CA ARG A 15 2.29 15.54 4.48
C ARG A 15 2.63 15.45 5.97
N TYR A 16 3.86 15.78 6.34
CA TYR A 16 4.38 15.71 7.71
C TYR A 16 5.08 17.03 8.11
N PRO A 17 4.34 18.14 8.23
CA PRO A 17 4.93 19.47 8.47
C PRO A 17 5.65 19.56 9.82
N ASP A 18 5.26 18.75 10.80
CA ASP A 18 5.84 18.72 12.14
C ASP A 18 7.06 17.80 12.26
N ARG A 19 7.56 17.25 11.14
CA ARG A 19 8.71 16.34 11.14
C ARG A 19 9.82 16.87 10.22
N PRO A 20 11.09 16.85 10.65
CA PRO A 20 12.20 17.15 9.75
C PRO A 20 12.27 16.07 8.65
N VAL A 21 12.41 16.50 7.39
CA VAL A 21 12.51 15.62 6.21
C VAL A 21 13.77 15.98 5.42
N ASN A 22 14.68 15.00 5.28
CA ASN A 22 16.03 15.19 4.71
C ASN A 22 16.68 16.47 5.26
N ASP A 23 16.69 16.59 6.59
CA ASP A 23 17.18 17.77 7.28
C ASP A 23 18.42 17.37 8.10
N LEU A 24 19.57 17.83 7.64
CA LEU A 24 20.87 17.57 8.29
C LEU A 24 21.04 18.36 9.58
N ASP A 25 20.40 19.53 9.70
CA ASP A 25 20.48 20.32 10.93
C ASP A 25 19.78 19.59 12.08
N ALA A 26 18.74 18.81 11.75
CA ALA A 26 18.06 17.92 12.70
C ALA A 26 18.92 16.74 13.19
N LEU A 27 20.11 16.51 12.62
CA LEU A 27 21.04 15.47 13.06
C LEU A 27 22.13 15.99 14.02
N LYS A 28 22.19 17.29 14.27
CA LYS A 28 23.25 17.90 15.09
C LYS A 28 22.95 17.75 16.58
N GLY A 29 24.00 17.49 17.36
CA GLY A 29 23.98 17.63 18.82
C GLY A 29 23.87 16.34 19.62
N ASP A 30 23.58 15.21 18.98
CA ASP A 30 23.52 13.89 19.62
C ASP A 30 23.84 12.77 18.62
N ASP A 31 24.02 11.55 19.12
CA ASP A 31 24.20 10.36 18.28
C ASP A 31 22.95 10.09 17.43
N VAL A 32 23.13 9.55 16.23
CA VAL A 32 22.07 9.42 15.23
C VAL A 32 21.66 7.97 15.06
N LEU A 33 20.43 7.63 15.44
CA LEU A 33 19.83 6.33 15.14
C LEU A 33 19.16 6.35 13.75
N LEU A 34 19.76 5.62 12.80
CA LEU A 34 19.15 5.32 11.51
C LEU A 34 18.35 4.03 11.62
N VAL A 35 17.10 4.04 11.15
CA VAL A 35 16.24 2.86 11.09
C VAL A 35 15.78 2.67 9.65
N ASN A 36 16.03 1.48 9.09
CA ASN A 36 15.54 1.14 7.76
C ASN A 36 14.01 0.97 7.81
N GLY A 37 13.28 1.84 7.11
CA GLY A 37 11.82 1.80 7.07
C GLY A 37 11.21 0.53 6.46
N ARG A 38 12.02 -0.35 5.86
CA ARG A 38 11.61 -1.67 5.36
C ARG A 38 11.79 -2.79 6.39
N ALA A 39 12.50 -2.53 7.49
CA ALA A 39 12.72 -3.52 8.54
C ALA A 39 11.45 -3.70 9.37
N LEU A 40 10.96 -4.93 9.44
CA LEU A 40 9.81 -5.32 10.25
C LEU A 40 10.27 -5.58 11.68
N LEU A 41 10.45 -4.50 12.43
CA LEU A 41 10.86 -4.54 13.84
C LEU A 41 9.67 -4.89 14.72
N THR A 42 9.72 -6.09 15.27
CA THR A 42 8.60 -6.75 15.94
C THR A 42 8.65 -6.70 17.46
N GLY A 43 9.69 -6.09 18.03
CA GLY A 43 9.87 -5.96 19.47
C GLY A 43 10.82 -4.81 19.82
N PRO A 44 11.06 -4.56 21.12
CA PRO A 44 12.01 -3.55 21.56
C PRO A 44 13.39 -3.79 20.95
N VAL A 45 13.99 -2.72 20.43
CA VAL A 45 15.35 -2.74 19.90
C VAL A 45 16.27 -2.11 20.92
N ASP A 46 17.24 -2.88 21.38
CA ASP A 46 18.25 -2.40 22.33
C ASP A 46 19.41 -1.75 21.55
N VAL A 47 19.46 -0.42 21.57
CA VAL A 47 20.46 0.38 20.86
C VAL A 47 21.33 1.08 21.91
N ARG A 48 22.46 0.46 22.28
CA ARG A 48 23.36 0.95 23.34
C ARG A 48 24.70 1.42 22.83
N ASP A 49 25.26 0.68 21.87
CA ASP A 49 26.61 0.89 21.38
C ASP A 49 26.58 1.40 19.95
N ILE A 50 27.56 2.25 19.61
CA ILE A 50 27.82 2.66 18.23
C ILE A 50 28.08 1.42 17.38
N GLY A 51 27.28 1.26 16.33
CA GLY A 51 27.32 0.06 15.52
C GLY A 51 26.13 -0.04 14.58
N ALA A 52 26.19 -1.04 13.71
CA ALA A 52 25.12 -1.38 12.78
C ALA A 52 24.53 -2.77 13.10
N VAL A 53 23.28 -2.96 12.75
CA VAL A 53 22.63 -4.27 12.76
C VAL A 53 22.17 -4.59 11.36
N LYS A 54 22.51 -5.78 10.89
CA LYS A 54 22.20 -6.28 9.56
C LYS A 54 21.42 -7.59 9.63
N SER A 55 20.64 -7.85 8.58
CA SER A 55 19.98 -9.12 8.33
C SER A 55 20.45 -9.59 6.95
N GLY A 56 21.43 -10.49 6.93
CA GLY A 56 22.17 -10.80 5.71
C GLY A 56 22.94 -9.59 5.20
N GLU A 57 22.67 -9.17 3.97
CA GLU A 57 23.26 -7.99 3.34
C GLU A 57 22.52 -6.68 3.66
N GLU A 58 21.33 -6.75 4.26
CA GLU A 58 20.47 -5.60 4.46
C GLU A 58 20.74 -4.91 5.80
N LEU A 59 20.96 -3.59 5.76
CA LEU A 59 21.00 -2.76 6.96
C LEU A 59 19.60 -2.69 7.61
N VAL A 60 19.51 -3.00 8.89
CA VAL A 60 18.27 -2.93 9.67
C VAL A 60 18.19 -1.60 10.43
N TYR A 61 19.20 -1.30 11.23
CA TYR A 61 19.38 -0.01 11.89
C TYR A 61 20.87 0.21 12.22
N ALA A 62 21.25 1.46 12.48
CA ALA A 62 22.59 1.79 12.96
C ALA A 62 22.56 2.99 13.91
N LEU A 63 23.34 2.92 14.98
CA LEU A 63 23.63 4.08 15.83
C LEU A 63 24.96 4.68 15.39
N LEU A 64 24.90 5.90 14.87
CA LEU A 64 26.04 6.64 14.34
C LEU A 64 26.56 7.63 15.38
N PRO A 65 27.90 7.80 15.50
CA PRO A 65 28.46 8.77 16.43
C PRO A 65 28.24 10.18 15.89
N LYS A 66 27.82 11.09 16.77
CA LYS A 66 27.45 12.47 16.41
C LYS A 66 28.51 13.23 15.61
N GLU A 67 29.79 13.03 15.91
CA GLU A 67 30.89 13.74 15.23
C GLU A 67 30.94 13.35 13.75
N LYS A 68 30.80 12.06 13.43
CA LYS A 68 30.84 11.57 12.05
C LYS A 68 29.54 11.84 11.31
N ALA A 69 28.40 11.72 12.00
CA ALA A 69 27.10 12.04 11.39
C ALA A 69 27.01 13.52 10.97
N ALA A 70 27.64 14.42 11.72
CA ALA A 70 27.70 15.84 11.40
C ALA A 70 28.53 16.17 10.14
N GLU A 71 29.40 15.27 9.71
CA GLU A 71 30.20 15.41 8.48
C GLU A 71 29.45 14.92 7.22
N CYS A 72 28.33 14.20 7.38
CA CYS A 72 27.55 13.69 6.27
C CYS A 72 26.81 14.80 5.51
N SER A 73 26.78 14.72 4.19
CA SER A 73 26.11 15.69 3.31
C SER A 73 24.74 15.23 2.79
N GLY A 74 24.35 13.99 3.08
CA GLY A 74 23.09 13.42 2.61
C GLY A 74 22.87 11.98 3.06
N LEU A 75 21.82 11.36 2.51
CA LEU A 75 21.43 9.99 2.85
C LEU A 75 22.50 8.97 2.45
N GLU A 76 23.13 9.16 1.30
CA GLU A 76 24.18 8.27 0.80
C GLU A 76 25.38 8.22 1.74
N ASP A 77 25.82 9.37 2.26
CA ASP A 77 26.92 9.45 3.22
C ASP A 77 26.56 8.80 4.56
N LEU A 78 25.32 9.02 5.03
CA LEU A 78 24.80 8.41 6.25
C LEU A 78 24.76 6.88 6.14
N LEU A 79 24.31 6.36 4.99
CA LEU A 79 24.30 4.93 4.71
C LEU A 79 25.73 4.37 4.60
N ALA A 80 26.63 5.05 3.89
CA ALA A 80 28.03 4.64 3.78
C ALA A 80 28.73 4.62 5.16
N LEU A 81 28.45 5.61 6.01
CA LEU A 81 28.94 5.65 7.38
C LEU A 81 28.40 4.46 8.18
N ALA A 82 27.08 4.19 8.13
CA ALA A 82 26.47 3.03 8.78
C ALA A 82 27.11 1.71 8.36
N GLU A 83 27.37 1.55 7.05
CA GLU A 83 28.02 0.37 6.47
C GLU A 83 29.47 0.19 6.93
N SER A 84 30.15 1.27 7.32
CA SER A 84 31.54 1.24 7.81
C SER A 84 31.68 0.86 9.29
N LEU A 85 30.59 0.89 10.06
CA LEU A 85 30.61 0.60 11.49
C LEU A 85 30.71 -0.92 11.76
N PRO A 86 31.19 -1.33 12.95
CA PRO A 86 31.06 -2.71 13.41
C PRO A 86 29.60 -3.15 13.33
N SER A 87 29.36 -4.34 12.79
CA SER A 87 28.00 -4.85 12.59
C SER A 87 27.72 -6.16 13.29
N GLU A 88 26.51 -6.28 13.82
CA GLU A 88 25.93 -7.51 14.37
C GLU A 88 24.89 -8.07 13.38
N GLN A 89 24.79 -9.38 13.29
CA GLN A 89 23.76 -10.06 12.50
C GLN A 89 22.55 -10.39 13.36
N LYS A 90 21.35 -10.01 12.91
CA LYS A 90 20.06 -10.39 13.51
C LYS A 90 19.11 -10.87 12.44
N ASP A 91 18.32 -11.88 12.78
CA ASP A 91 17.24 -12.36 11.92
C ASP A 91 16.05 -11.39 12.02
N VAL A 92 16.04 -10.41 11.12
CA VAL A 92 14.96 -9.43 10.98
C VAL A 92 14.48 -9.46 9.54
N ARG A 93 13.17 -9.61 9.36
CA ARG A 93 12.55 -9.55 8.03
C ARG A 93 12.68 -8.11 7.51
N VAL A 94 13.32 -7.96 6.35
CA VAL A 94 13.38 -6.70 5.60
C VAL A 94 12.53 -6.85 4.35
N VAL A 95 11.49 -6.03 4.23
CA VAL A 95 10.60 -6.00 3.07
C VAL A 95 11.40 -5.66 1.82
N GLN A 96 11.27 -6.47 0.78
CA GLN A 96 11.92 -6.25 -0.51
C GLN A 96 10.91 -5.84 -1.58
N TYR A 97 9.71 -6.41 -1.50
CA TYR A 97 8.68 -6.28 -2.51
C TYR A 97 7.31 -6.02 -1.90
N LEU A 98 6.37 -5.55 -2.72
CA LEU A 98 5.00 -5.26 -2.26
C LEU A 98 4.25 -6.52 -1.83
N TRP A 99 4.55 -7.70 -2.39
CA TRP A 99 3.94 -8.95 -1.92
C TRP A 99 4.41 -9.34 -0.53
N ASP A 100 5.62 -8.96 -0.11
CA ASP A 100 6.05 -9.16 1.29
C ASP A 100 5.19 -8.36 2.26
N LEU A 101 4.76 -7.14 1.87
CA LEU A 101 3.83 -6.35 2.68
C LEU A 101 2.47 -7.03 2.79
N VAL A 102 1.98 -7.59 1.67
CA VAL A 102 0.69 -8.28 1.63
C VAL A 102 0.73 -9.53 2.51
N SER A 103 1.77 -10.36 2.39
CA SER A 103 1.89 -11.60 3.17
C SER A 103 2.08 -11.36 4.67
N GLU A 104 2.77 -10.29 5.06
CA GLU A 104 2.98 -9.94 6.47
C GLU A 104 1.82 -9.14 7.09
N ASN A 105 0.90 -8.62 6.28
CA ASN A 105 -0.19 -7.77 6.74
C ASN A 105 -1.06 -8.43 7.84
N PRO A 106 -1.51 -9.70 7.72
CA PRO A 106 -2.27 -10.36 8.79
C PRO A 106 -1.55 -10.34 10.14
N ASN A 107 -0.25 -10.69 10.14
CA ASN A 107 0.58 -10.75 11.34
C ASN A 107 0.70 -9.36 12.00
N PHE A 108 0.86 -8.31 11.19
CA PHE A 108 1.00 -6.95 11.70
C PHE A 108 -0.31 -6.35 12.20
N ILE A 109 -1.46 -6.71 11.60
CA ILE A 109 -2.77 -6.35 12.13
C ILE A 109 -2.97 -6.90 13.55
N GLU A 110 -2.63 -8.18 13.77
CA GLU A 110 -2.73 -8.79 15.11
C GLU A 110 -1.82 -8.11 16.12
N ARG A 111 -0.56 -7.87 15.74
CA ARG A 111 0.43 -7.20 16.59
C ARG A 111 0.02 -5.78 16.95
N ASP A 112 -0.54 -5.04 16.00
CA ASP A 112 -1.05 -3.70 16.28
C ASP A 112 -2.25 -3.78 17.23
N PHE A 113 -3.17 -4.72 17.01
CA PHE A 113 -4.31 -4.94 17.92
C PHE A 113 -3.87 -5.24 19.35
N ASP A 114 -2.87 -6.11 19.56
CA ASP A 114 -2.36 -6.46 20.89
C ASP A 114 -1.87 -5.24 21.70
N ARG A 115 -1.52 -4.13 21.04
CA ARG A 115 -1.04 -2.90 21.71
C ARG A 115 -2.16 -2.05 22.28
N PHE A 116 -3.35 -2.07 21.68
CA PHE A 116 -4.47 -1.22 22.10
C PHE A 116 -5.71 -1.99 22.55
N GLY A 117 -5.81 -3.27 22.19
CA GLY A 117 -6.82 -4.22 22.62
C GLY A 117 -8.23 -3.93 22.10
N PRO A 118 -9.22 -4.72 22.55
CA PRO A 118 -10.62 -4.52 22.19
C PRO A 118 -11.16 -3.20 22.74
N LYS A 119 -12.01 -2.53 21.96
CA LYS A 119 -12.67 -1.29 22.38
C LYS A 119 -13.89 -1.00 21.50
N VAL A 120 -15.02 -0.65 22.09
CA VAL A 120 -16.21 -0.22 21.34
C VAL A 120 -16.55 1.22 21.74
N LEU A 121 -16.19 2.17 20.87
CA LEU A 121 -16.47 3.60 20.99
C LEU A 121 -17.55 4.08 20.02
N GLY A 122 -17.72 3.38 18.90
CA GLY A 122 -18.78 3.62 17.93
C GLY A 122 -20.05 2.82 18.24
N LYS A 123 -20.94 2.73 17.24
CA LYS A 123 -22.21 2.00 17.34
C LYS A 123 -22.11 0.64 16.69
N LEU A 124 -22.45 -0.40 17.46
CA LEU A 124 -22.73 -1.74 16.95
C LEU A 124 -24.25 -1.96 17.02
N HIS A 125 -24.90 -2.11 15.87
CA HIS A 125 -26.35 -2.34 15.86
C HIS A 125 -26.69 -3.67 16.58
N PRO A 126 -27.79 -3.78 17.35
CA PRO A 126 -28.15 -5.00 18.09
C PRO A 126 -28.36 -6.27 17.26
N THR A 127 -28.52 -6.13 15.94
CA THR A 127 -28.68 -7.26 15.00
C THR A 127 -27.45 -7.46 14.10
N ALA A 128 -26.38 -6.69 14.32
CA ALA A 128 -25.05 -7.09 13.87
C ALA A 128 -24.55 -8.20 14.81
N VAL A 129 -23.75 -9.11 14.27
CA VAL A 129 -23.25 -10.28 15.01
C VAL A 129 -21.74 -10.25 15.01
N VAL A 130 -21.16 -10.40 16.20
CA VAL A 130 -19.77 -10.83 16.34
C VAL A 130 -19.78 -12.36 16.37
N TYR A 131 -19.17 -12.98 15.37
CA TYR A 131 -19.05 -14.44 15.30
C TYR A 131 -17.62 -14.84 15.69
N GLY A 132 -17.45 -15.19 16.96
CA GLY A 132 -16.14 -15.50 17.55
C GLY A 132 -15.95 -14.77 18.88
N PRO A 133 -14.71 -14.71 19.41
CA PRO A 133 -14.40 -13.97 20.63
C PRO A 133 -14.70 -12.47 20.47
N GLU A 134 -15.49 -11.90 21.38
CA GLU A 134 -15.86 -10.48 21.36
C GLU A 134 -14.70 -9.55 21.76
N ASP A 135 -13.74 -10.07 22.53
CA ASP A 135 -12.50 -9.39 22.95
C ASP A 135 -11.48 -9.21 21.82
N ARG A 136 -11.89 -9.48 20.57
CA ARG A 136 -11.12 -9.28 19.33
C ARG A 136 -11.74 -8.22 18.42
N VAL A 137 -12.69 -7.43 18.92
CA VAL A 137 -13.33 -6.36 18.16
C VAL A 137 -12.87 -4.99 18.65
N TYR A 138 -12.48 -4.14 17.69
CA TYR A 138 -12.33 -2.72 17.90
C TYR A 138 -13.29 -1.94 16.98
N ILE A 139 -14.07 -1.03 17.55
CA ILE A 139 -14.97 -0.11 16.84
C ILE A 139 -14.65 1.31 17.31
N GLY A 140 -14.06 2.11 16.44
CA GLY A 140 -13.60 3.48 16.70
C GLY A 140 -14.74 4.49 16.85
N GLU A 141 -14.40 5.69 17.31
CA GLU A 141 -15.34 6.77 17.54
C GLU A 141 -16.10 7.16 16.26
N GLY A 142 -17.41 7.34 16.36
CA GLY A 142 -18.26 7.71 15.22
C GLY A 142 -18.42 6.62 14.15
N ALA A 143 -17.81 5.44 14.31
CA ALA A 143 -18.07 4.32 13.41
C ALA A 143 -19.49 3.75 13.64
N GLU A 144 -20.15 3.33 12.57
CA GLU A 144 -21.49 2.75 12.59
C GLU A 144 -21.50 1.39 11.88
N VAL A 145 -21.72 0.33 12.66
CA VAL A 145 -21.92 -1.03 12.15
C VAL A 145 -23.43 -1.30 12.09
N HIS A 146 -23.96 -1.38 10.86
CA HIS A 146 -25.40 -1.48 10.59
C HIS A 146 -25.98 -2.89 10.86
N PRO A 147 -27.32 -3.06 10.84
CA PRO A 147 -27.98 -4.35 10.96
C PRO A 147 -27.42 -5.42 10.01
N TYR A 148 -27.41 -6.69 10.44
CA TYR A 148 -27.04 -7.83 9.59
C TYR A 148 -25.60 -7.80 9.04
N VAL A 149 -24.72 -7.05 9.69
CA VAL A 149 -23.27 -7.18 9.51
C VAL A 149 -22.76 -8.34 10.36
N VAL A 150 -21.81 -9.10 9.82
CA VAL A 150 -21.09 -10.13 10.57
C VAL A 150 -19.63 -9.73 10.71
N LEU A 151 -19.18 -9.53 11.95
CA LEU A 151 -17.77 -9.39 12.30
C LEU A 151 -17.27 -10.76 12.76
N ASP A 152 -16.51 -11.47 11.92
CA ASP A 152 -16.01 -12.81 12.20
C ASP A 152 -14.60 -12.75 12.79
N THR A 153 -14.49 -12.95 14.10
CA THR A 153 -13.24 -12.82 14.86
C THR A 153 -12.55 -14.14 15.16
N ARG A 154 -13.04 -15.25 14.58
CA ARG A 154 -12.47 -16.59 14.82
C ARG A 154 -11.03 -16.69 14.29
N GLY A 155 -10.75 -16.05 13.17
CA GLY A 155 -9.42 -16.01 12.52
C GLY A 155 -8.47 -14.96 13.09
N GLY A 156 -8.99 -13.90 13.74
CA GLY A 156 -8.18 -12.79 14.24
C GLY A 156 -9.04 -11.57 14.56
N PRO A 157 -8.43 -10.43 14.93
CA PRO A 157 -9.15 -9.22 15.29
C PRO A 157 -9.81 -8.53 14.08
N VAL A 158 -10.95 -7.89 14.34
CA VAL A 158 -11.60 -7.00 13.37
C VAL A 158 -11.56 -5.59 13.93
N ILE A 159 -10.82 -4.72 13.23
CA ILE A 159 -10.62 -3.33 13.60
C ILE A 159 -11.39 -2.44 12.64
N VAL A 160 -12.42 -1.78 13.14
CA VAL A 160 -13.22 -0.78 12.45
C VAL A 160 -12.82 0.58 13.03
N ASP A 161 -12.03 1.38 12.31
CA ASP A 161 -11.55 2.67 12.81
C ASP A 161 -12.67 3.75 12.78
N ARG A 162 -12.35 4.96 13.24
CA ARG A 162 -13.29 6.08 13.39
C ARG A 162 -14.03 6.42 12.10
N GLY A 163 -15.29 6.83 12.26
CA GLY A 163 -16.14 7.30 11.15
C GLY A 163 -16.44 6.27 10.06
N VAL A 164 -16.08 4.99 10.24
CA VAL A 164 -16.38 3.95 9.27
C VAL A 164 -17.87 3.61 9.28
N GLU A 165 -18.47 3.48 8.10
CA GLU A 165 -19.83 2.97 7.93
C GLU A 165 -19.79 1.56 7.33
N VAL A 166 -20.29 0.57 8.06
CA VAL A 166 -20.40 -0.81 7.58
C VAL A 166 -21.86 -1.12 7.31
N HIS A 167 -22.26 -1.15 6.04
CA HIS A 167 -23.64 -1.37 5.64
C HIS A 167 -24.07 -2.85 5.74
N PRO A 168 -25.40 -3.10 5.80
CA PRO A 168 -25.95 -4.45 5.94
C PRO A 168 -25.42 -5.45 4.92
N PHE A 169 -25.43 -6.73 5.31
CA PHE A 169 -24.95 -7.87 4.51
C PHE A 169 -23.46 -7.85 4.18
N THR A 170 -22.70 -7.04 4.91
CA THR A 170 -21.24 -7.10 4.92
C THR A 170 -20.76 -8.17 5.90
N ARG A 171 -19.81 -9.00 5.48
CA ARG A 171 -19.07 -9.91 6.37
C ARG A 171 -17.60 -9.53 6.36
N ILE A 172 -17.00 -9.43 7.55
CA ILE A 172 -15.59 -9.09 7.74
C ILE A 172 -14.92 -10.18 8.54
N GLU A 173 -13.94 -10.86 7.95
CA GLU A 173 -13.13 -11.90 8.60
C GLU A 173 -11.82 -11.29 9.11
N GLY A 174 -11.52 -11.50 10.39
CA GLY A 174 -10.27 -11.09 11.00
C GLY A 174 -9.11 -12.07 10.71
N PRO A 175 -7.84 -11.62 10.75
CA PRO A 175 -7.40 -10.25 11.01
C PRO A 175 -7.74 -9.28 9.87
N SER A 176 -8.41 -8.17 10.18
CA SER A 176 -8.77 -7.13 9.20
C SER A 176 -8.77 -5.74 9.81
N TYR A 177 -8.23 -4.76 9.08
CA TYR A 177 -8.23 -3.35 9.44
C TYR A 177 -8.99 -2.50 8.42
N ILE A 178 -10.00 -1.78 8.91
CA ILE A 178 -10.82 -0.85 8.15
C ILE A 178 -10.51 0.57 8.62
N GLY A 179 -9.73 1.30 7.83
CA GLY A 179 -9.25 2.63 8.18
C GLY A 179 -10.33 3.72 8.19
N PRO A 180 -9.99 4.92 8.65
CA PRO A 180 -10.95 5.99 8.96
C PRO A 180 -11.87 6.35 7.79
N ASP A 181 -13.13 6.64 8.09
CA ASP A 181 -14.12 7.18 7.12
C ASP A 181 -14.33 6.30 5.87
N CYS A 182 -13.98 5.01 5.96
CA CYS A 182 -14.31 4.02 4.94
C CYS A 182 -15.81 3.75 4.92
N ILE A 183 -16.32 3.38 3.75
CA ILE A 183 -17.69 2.85 3.61
C ILE A 183 -17.59 1.46 2.99
N LEU A 184 -18.15 0.47 3.68
CA LEU A 184 -18.27 -0.89 3.22
C LEU A 184 -19.72 -1.15 2.82
N LEU A 185 -19.96 -1.58 1.58
CA LEU A 185 -21.29 -1.85 1.03
C LEU A 185 -21.40 -3.27 0.50
N GLY A 186 -22.09 -4.15 1.24
CA GLY A 186 -22.30 -5.55 0.84
C GLY A 186 -20.99 -6.29 0.60
N ALA A 187 -19.96 -5.97 1.39
CA ALA A 187 -18.61 -6.49 1.16
C ALA A 187 -18.42 -7.88 1.78
N LYS A 188 -17.63 -8.71 1.13
CA LYS A 188 -17.15 -10.01 1.62
C LYS A 188 -15.65 -9.89 1.84
N ILE A 189 -15.28 -9.43 3.03
CA ILE A 189 -13.88 -9.22 3.40
C ILE A 189 -13.38 -10.51 4.05
N ARG A 190 -12.39 -11.15 3.43
CA ARG A 190 -11.62 -12.25 4.00
C ARG A 190 -10.48 -11.71 4.86
N GLU A 191 -9.81 -12.59 5.56
CA GLU A 191 -8.65 -12.28 6.40
C GLU A 191 -7.55 -11.52 5.64
N GLY A 192 -6.69 -10.85 6.40
CA GLY A 192 -5.49 -10.19 5.90
C GLY A 192 -5.74 -8.89 5.16
N CYS A 193 -6.91 -8.27 5.30
CA CYS A 193 -7.24 -7.04 4.58
C CYS A 193 -6.91 -5.78 5.40
N SER A 194 -6.27 -4.80 4.75
CA SER A 194 -6.03 -3.45 5.31
C SER A 194 -6.52 -2.39 4.35
N PHE A 195 -7.46 -1.54 4.78
CA PHE A 195 -7.97 -0.42 4.00
C PHE A 195 -7.53 0.91 4.61
N GLY A 196 -6.87 1.74 3.83
CA GLY A 196 -6.53 3.13 4.16
C GLY A 196 -7.78 4.01 4.25
N PRO A 197 -7.63 5.28 4.63
CA PRO A 197 -8.76 6.14 4.94
C PRO A 197 -9.62 6.46 3.71
N VAL A 198 -10.91 6.71 3.92
CA VAL A 198 -11.88 7.17 2.92
C VAL A 198 -12.04 6.21 1.73
N CYS A 199 -11.68 4.94 1.90
CA CYS A 199 -11.92 3.92 0.88
C CYS A 199 -13.42 3.60 0.75
N ARG A 200 -13.79 3.06 -0.41
CA ARG A 200 -15.15 2.57 -0.69
C ARG A 200 -15.04 1.13 -1.17
N ILE A 201 -15.47 0.17 -0.35
CA ILE A 201 -15.19 -1.26 -0.55
C ILE A 201 -16.50 -2.05 -0.64
N GLY A 202 -16.56 -2.97 -1.59
CA GLY A 202 -17.66 -3.88 -1.87
C GLY A 202 -17.17 -5.08 -2.69
N GLY A 203 -18.06 -6.05 -2.91
CA GLY A 203 -17.67 -7.34 -3.50
C GLY A 203 -16.73 -8.13 -2.60
N GLU A 204 -15.94 -9.04 -3.18
CA GLU A 204 -15.01 -9.89 -2.42
C GLU A 204 -13.59 -9.33 -2.42
N VAL A 205 -12.96 -9.30 -1.25
CA VAL A 205 -11.57 -8.86 -1.04
C VAL A 205 -10.88 -9.83 -0.08
N GLU A 206 -9.70 -10.32 -0.43
CA GLU A 206 -8.90 -11.29 0.34
C GLU A 206 -7.44 -10.86 0.38
N GLU A 207 -6.81 -10.94 1.57
CA GLU A 207 -5.39 -10.65 1.80
C GLU A 207 -4.88 -9.46 0.96
N SER A 208 -5.50 -8.29 1.10
CA SER A 208 -5.21 -7.15 0.23
C SER A 208 -5.04 -5.85 1.01
N ILE A 209 -4.07 -5.05 0.56
CA ILE A 209 -3.82 -3.70 1.07
C ILE A 209 -4.37 -2.70 0.06
N VAL A 210 -5.31 -1.86 0.48
CA VAL A 210 -5.89 -0.78 -0.34
C VAL A 210 -5.60 0.56 0.31
N GLN A 211 -4.71 1.35 -0.26
CA GLN A 211 -4.35 2.68 0.23
C GLN A 211 -5.50 3.68 0.06
N GLY A 212 -5.40 4.81 0.76
CA GLY A 212 -6.50 5.75 0.97
C GLY A 212 -7.15 6.30 -0.30
N TYR A 213 -8.42 6.70 -0.16
CA TYR A 213 -9.25 7.30 -1.20
C TYR A 213 -9.54 6.42 -2.42
N SER A 214 -9.23 5.13 -2.34
CA SER A 214 -9.44 4.17 -3.43
C SER A 214 -10.82 3.52 -3.37
N ASN A 215 -11.37 3.19 -4.54
CA ASN A 215 -12.71 2.61 -4.68
C ASN A 215 -12.62 1.22 -5.32
N LYS A 216 -13.18 0.22 -4.63
CA LYS A 216 -13.53 -1.12 -5.13
C LYS A 216 -14.97 -1.40 -4.70
N TYR A 217 -15.91 -0.60 -5.19
CA TYR A 217 -17.25 -0.47 -4.61
C TYR A 217 -18.25 -1.55 -5.03
N HIS A 218 -17.96 -2.25 -6.13
CA HIS A 218 -18.89 -3.17 -6.77
C HIS A 218 -18.37 -4.60 -6.72
N ASP A 219 -19.22 -5.55 -7.12
CA ASP A 219 -18.86 -6.96 -7.28
C ASP A 219 -17.60 -7.17 -8.14
N GLY A 220 -16.99 -8.34 -7.97
CA GLY A 220 -15.65 -8.68 -8.46
C GLY A 220 -14.77 -9.13 -7.29
N PHE A 221 -13.61 -9.72 -7.60
CA PHE A 221 -12.69 -10.28 -6.61
C PHE A 221 -11.34 -9.56 -6.61
N LEU A 222 -10.88 -9.14 -5.44
CA LEU A 222 -9.56 -8.54 -5.23
C LEU A 222 -8.79 -9.38 -4.20
N GLY A 223 -7.87 -10.22 -4.67
CA GLY A 223 -7.12 -11.15 -3.82
C GLY A 223 -5.61 -10.88 -3.87
N HIS A 224 -4.90 -10.97 -2.74
CA HIS A 224 -3.44 -10.92 -2.66
C HIS A 224 -2.84 -9.68 -3.36
N ALA A 225 -3.51 -8.53 -3.19
CA ALA A 225 -3.28 -7.34 -4.00
C ALA A 225 -2.76 -6.15 -3.17
N TYR A 226 -2.02 -5.27 -3.85
CA TYR A 226 -1.64 -3.95 -3.32
C TYR A 226 -2.21 -2.87 -4.23
N VAL A 227 -3.07 -2.02 -3.70
CA VAL A 227 -3.73 -0.94 -4.42
C VAL A 227 -3.29 0.41 -3.84
N GLY A 228 -2.77 1.28 -4.69
CA GLY A 228 -2.30 2.63 -4.34
C GLY A 228 -3.43 3.62 -4.02
N GLU A 229 -3.08 4.88 -3.78
CA GLU A 229 -4.04 5.94 -3.43
C GLU A 229 -4.83 6.40 -4.67
N TRP A 230 -6.08 6.83 -4.47
CA TRP A 230 -6.93 7.39 -5.54
C TRP A 230 -7.20 6.46 -6.74
N VAL A 231 -7.09 5.15 -6.55
CA VAL A 231 -7.42 4.14 -7.55
C VAL A 231 -8.94 3.96 -7.65
N ASN A 232 -9.46 3.74 -8.85
CA ASN A 232 -10.86 3.40 -9.04
C ASN A 232 -10.98 2.10 -9.84
N LEU A 233 -11.40 1.04 -9.17
CA LEU A 233 -11.70 -0.25 -9.79
C LEU A 233 -13.16 -0.25 -10.25
N GLY A 234 -13.37 -0.30 -11.58
CA GLY A 234 -14.69 -0.40 -12.17
C GLY A 234 -15.43 -1.67 -11.75
N ALA A 235 -16.76 -1.69 -11.89
CA ALA A 235 -17.57 -2.84 -11.52
C ALA A 235 -17.10 -4.13 -12.21
N LEU A 236 -17.08 -5.25 -11.49
CA LEU A 236 -16.56 -6.53 -11.98
C LEU A 236 -15.07 -6.47 -12.39
N THR A 237 -14.30 -5.54 -11.80
CA THR A 237 -12.85 -5.67 -11.84
C THR A 237 -12.44 -6.81 -10.93
N THR A 238 -11.72 -7.78 -11.50
CA THR A 238 -11.29 -9.00 -10.81
C THR A 238 -9.85 -9.32 -11.17
N ASN A 239 -9.02 -9.71 -10.19
CA ASN A 239 -7.73 -10.33 -10.46
C ASN A 239 -7.74 -11.83 -10.18
N SER A 240 -6.91 -12.58 -10.88
CA SER A 240 -6.46 -13.90 -10.45
C SER A 240 -5.27 -13.70 -9.49
N ASP A 241 -5.17 -14.55 -8.47
CA ASP A 241 -4.05 -14.59 -7.51
C ASP A 241 -3.32 -15.94 -7.50
N LEU A 242 -3.98 -17.03 -7.90
CA LEU A 242 -3.40 -18.36 -8.06
C LEU A 242 -3.30 -18.77 -9.54
N LYS A 243 -2.15 -19.31 -9.95
CA LYS A 243 -1.99 -19.86 -11.31
C LYS A 243 -2.69 -21.20 -11.45
N ASN A 244 -3.26 -21.45 -12.63
CA ASN A 244 -3.95 -22.72 -12.93
C ASN A 244 -3.03 -23.96 -12.87
N ASP A 245 -1.71 -23.76 -12.98
CA ASP A 245 -0.72 -24.83 -12.88
C ASP A 245 -0.14 -25.01 -11.46
N TYR A 246 -0.62 -24.24 -10.48
CA TYR A 246 -0.20 -24.28 -9.07
C TYR A 246 1.32 -24.08 -8.84
N SER A 247 2.03 -23.49 -9.80
CA SER A 247 3.43 -23.11 -9.60
C SER A 247 3.57 -21.70 -9.01
N THR A 248 4.77 -21.31 -8.59
CA THR A 248 5.04 -20.00 -7.95
C THR A 248 4.81 -18.82 -8.90
N VAL A 249 4.25 -17.71 -8.40
CA VAL A 249 3.93 -16.56 -9.24
C VAL A 249 5.19 -15.77 -9.59
N GLN A 250 5.33 -15.40 -10.86
CA GLN A 250 6.36 -14.48 -11.32
C GLN A 250 5.77 -13.10 -11.62
N VAL A 251 6.51 -12.08 -11.18
CA VAL A 251 6.16 -10.67 -11.28
C VAL A 251 7.23 -9.93 -12.10
N TYR A 252 6.82 -8.97 -12.94
CA TYR A 252 7.74 -8.24 -13.82
C TYR A 252 8.23 -6.94 -13.18
N LEU A 253 9.52 -6.85 -12.85
CA LEU A 253 10.13 -5.68 -12.20
C LEU A 253 11.37 -5.22 -12.96
N LYS A 254 11.44 -3.91 -13.26
CA LYS A 254 12.62 -3.25 -13.84
C LYS A 254 13.25 -4.00 -15.04
N GLY A 255 12.42 -4.53 -15.94
CA GLY A 255 12.92 -5.22 -17.13
C GLY A 255 13.03 -6.74 -16.99
N GLN A 256 12.85 -7.30 -15.79
CA GLN A 256 13.14 -8.70 -15.48
C GLN A 256 11.94 -9.40 -14.82
N TRP A 257 11.88 -10.72 -14.98
CA TRP A 257 10.94 -11.56 -14.23
C TRP A 257 11.58 -11.97 -12.90
N VAL A 258 10.88 -11.70 -11.82
CA VAL A 258 11.25 -12.08 -10.47
C VAL A 258 10.26 -13.15 -10.01
N ASP A 259 10.77 -14.33 -9.64
CA ASP A 259 9.97 -15.33 -8.95
C ASP A 259 9.73 -14.87 -7.52
N THR A 260 8.47 -14.84 -7.11
CA THR A 260 8.07 -14.43 -5.75
C THR A 260 8.34 -15.51 -4.72
N GLY A 261 8.43 -16.78 -5.15
CA GLY A 261 8.41 -17.93 -4.25
C GLY A 261 7.03 -18.28 -3.70
N GLU A 262 6.02 -17.45 -3.95
CA GLU A 262 4.67 -17.56 -3.41
C GLU A 262 3.70 -18.22 -4.41
N LEU A 263 2.75 -19.01 -3.89
CA LEU A 263 1.70 -19.63 -4.72
C LEU A 263 0.58 -18.65 -5.07
N LYS A 264 0.24 -17.73 -4.15
CA LYS A 264 -0.80 -16.73 -4.32
C LYS A 264 -0.21 -15.33 -4.37
N VAL A 265 -0.31 -14.68 -5.53
CA VAL A 265 0.06 -13.27 -5.72
C VAL A 265 -0.88 -12.64 -6.74
N GLY A 266 -1.57 -11.59 -6.29
CA GLY A 266 -2.59 -10.89 -7.06
C GLY A 266 -2.05 -9.76 -7.93
N ALA A 267 -2.66 -8.59 -7.81
CA ALA A 267 -2.32 -7.43 -8.63
C ALA A 267 -1.73 -6.28 -7.80
N PHE A 268 -0.79 -5.55 -8.40
CA PHE A 268 -0.20 -4.33 -7.85
C PHE A 268 -0.64 -3.14 -8.71
N ILE A 269 -1.44 -2.24 -8.16
CA ILE A 269 -2.12 -1.18 -8.92
C ILE A 269 -1.68 0.18 -8.37
N GLY A 270 -0.91 0.93 -9.16
CA GLY A 270 -0.35 2.21 -8.74
C GLY A 270 -1.38 3.34 -8.64
N ASP A 271 -1.00 4.38 -7.90
CA ASP A 271 -1.81 5.54 -7.58
C ASP A 271 -2.52 6.15 -8.80
N HIS A 272 -3.75 6.63 -8.57
CA HIS A 272 -4.58 7.24 -9.59
C HIS A 272 -4.84 6.37 -10.83
N THR A 273 -4.67 5.05 -10.77
CA THR A 273 -5.09 4.17 -11.88
C THR A 273 -6.60 3.93 -11.88
N LYS A 274 -7.17 3.76 -13.07
CA LYS A 274 -8.60 3.49 -13.27
C LYS A 274 -8.77 2.25 -14.14
N THR A 275 -9.65 1.35 -13.74
CA THR A 275 -10.12 0.24 -14.58
C THR A 275 -11.56 0.48 -15.01
N SER A 276 -11.90 0.07 -16.23
CA SER A 276 -13.29 0.02 -16.68
C SER A 276 -14.03 -1.13 -16.02
N ILE A 277 -15.35 -1.16 -16.22
CA ILE A 277 -16.15 -2.33 -15.86
C ILE A 277 -15.61 -3.59 -16.54
N GLY A 278 -15.76 -4.75 -15.88
CA GLY A 278 -15.40 -6.07 -16.40
C GLY A 278 -13.90 -6.29 -16.61
N THR A 279 -13.03 -5.50 -15.97
CA THR A 279 -11.58 -5.63 -16.14
C THR A 279 -11.05 -6.88 -15.44
N LEU A 280 -10.48 -7.82 -16.20
CA LEU A 280 -9.87 -9.03 -15.68
C LEU A 280 -8.34 -8.88 -15.65
N LEU A 281 -7.70 -9.17 -14.52
CA LEU A 281 -6.25 -9.08 -14.30
C LEU A 281 -5.65 -10.46 -14.01
N ASN A 282 -4.43 -10.73 -14.49
CA ASN A 282 -3.73 -11.99 -14.22
C ASN A 282 -3.01 -11.95 -12.85
N THR A 283 -2.60 -13.13 -12.38
CA THR A 283 -1.68 -13.28 -11.23
C THR A 283 -0.39 -12.49 -11.46
N GLY A 284 0.05 -11.74 -10.46
CA GLY A 284 1.27 -10.94 -10.51
C GLY A 284 1.22 -9.77 -11.48
N THR A 285 0.03 -9.30 -11.88
CA THR A 285 -0.10 -8.13 -12.77
C THR A 285 0.31 -6.85 -12.04
N ILE A 286 1.24 -6.09 -12.61
CA ILE A 286 1.62 -4.74 -12.19
C ILE A 286 1.03 -3.73 -13.16
N ILE A 287 0.33 -2.75 -12.61
CA ILE A 287 -0.21 -1.59 -13.32
C ILE A 287 0.40 -0.34 -12.70
N GLY A 288 1.15 0.42 -13.49
CA GLY A 288 1.79 1.65 -13.03
C GLY A 288 0.78 2.74 -12.64
N ILE A 289 1.29 3.84 -12.09
CA ILE A 289 0.44 4.98 -11.68
C ILE A 289 -0.27 5.63 -12.88
N MET A 290 -1.41 6.28 -12.65
CA MET A 290 -2.13 7.07 -13.66
C MET A 290 -2.50 6.30 -14.94
N CYS A 291 -2.65 4.98 -14.86
CA CYS A 291 -3.09 4.19 -16.01
C CYS A 291 -4.60 4.23 -16.18
N ASN A 292 -5.05 3.99 -17.41
CA ASN A 292 -6.44 3.70 -17.69
C ASN A 292 -6.54 2.35 -18.39
N ILE A 293 -7.27 1.41 -17.80
CA ILE A 293 -7.38 0.03 -18.27
C ILE A 293 -8.81 -0.21 -18.72
N VAL A 294 -9.01 -0.29 -20.02
CA VAL A 294 -10.30 -0.58 -20.63
C VAL A 294 -10.34 -2.06 -20.99
N GLY A 295 -10.90 -2.85 -20.07
CA GLY A 295 -11.08 -4.30 -20.15
C GLY A 295 -12.14 -4.71 -21.17
N ALA A 296 -11.94 -4.38 -22.45
CA ALA A 296 -12.84 -4.75 -23.54
C ALA A 296 -12.62 -6.20 -24.01
N GLY A 297 -12.75 -7.17 -23.10
CA GLY A 297 -12.63 -8.61 -23.39
C GLY A 297 -11.21 -9.16 -23.55
N ALA A 298 -10.18 -8.30 -23.51
CA ALA A 298 -8.77 -8.72 -23.53
C ALA A 298 -8.12 -8.51 -22.15
N LEU A 299 -7.29 -9.48 -21.74
CA LEU A 299 -6.46 -9.35 -20.55
C LEU A 299 -5.33 -8.36 -20.80
N PRO A 300 -5.07 -7.41 -19.89
CA PRO A 300 -3.85 -6.61 -19.96
C PRO A 300 -2.62 -7.51 -19.76
N PRO A 301 -1.46 -7.12 -20.30
CA PRO A 301 -0.21 -7.79 -19.99
C PRO A 301 0.08 -7.73 -18.48
N LYS A 302 0.94 -8.62 -18.00
CA LYS A 302 1.40 -8.63 -16.60
C LYS A 302 2.12 -7.35 -16.16
N TYR A 303 2.56 -6.50 -17.10
CA TYR A 303 3.08 -5.17 -16.80
C TYR A 303 2.45 -4.13 -17.72
N VAL A 304 1.80 -3.13 -17.13
CA VAL A 304 1.35 -1.92 -17.82
C VAL A 304 2.13 -0.73 -17.26
N PRO A 305 2.99 -0.08 -18.06
CA PRO A 305 3.79 1.05 -17.58
C PRO A 305 2.93 2.24 -17.13
N PRO A 306 3.39 3.06 -16.17
CA PRO A 306 2.73 4.27 -15.73
C PRO A 306 2.20 5.14 -16.87
N PHE A 307 1.11 5.89 -16.66
CA PHE A 307 0.50 6.83 -17.62
C PHE A 307 0.10 6.24 -18.98
N SER A 308 -0.08 4.92 -19.05
CA SER A 308 -0.49 4.21 -20.27
C SER A 308 -2.01 4.03 -20.34
N LEU A 309 -2.53 3.90 -21.56
CA LEU A 309 -3.90 3.45 -21.81
C LEU A 309 -3.84 2.02 -22.34
N PHE A 310 -4.50 1.08 -21.67
CA PHE A 310 -4.75 -0.25 -22.23
C PHE A 310 -6.17 -0.28 -22.78
N VAL A 311 -6.33 -0.57 -24.07
CA VAL A 311 -7.64 -0.67 -24.73
C VAL A 311 -7.53 -1.60 -25.94
N ASN A 312 -8.58 -2.39 -26.18
CA ASN A 312 -8.65 -3.34 -27.31
C ASN A 312 -7.42 -4.27 -27.41
N GLY A 313 -6.95 -4.78 -26.27
CA GLY A 313 -5.80 -5.69 -26.21
C GLY A 313 -4.44 -5.02 -26.44
N LYS A 314 -4.38 -3.69 -26.51
CA LYS A 314 -3.16 -2.94 -26.84
C LYS A 314 -2.84 -1.88 -25.80
N ILE A 315 -1.55 -1.69 -25.55
CA ILE A 315 -1.05 -0.51 -24.85
C ILE A 315 -0.91 0.63 -25.87
N MET A 316 -1.65 1.70 -25.65
CA MET A 316 -1.64 2.92 -26.45
C MET A 316 -0.99 4.07 -25.67
N LYS A 317 -0.64 5.14 -26.41
CA LYS A 317 -0.29 6.41 -25.76
C LYS A 317 -1.48 6.84 -24.91
N GLY A 318 -1.25 7.06 -23.62
CA GLY A 318 -2.26 7.59 -22.71
C GLY A 318 -2.73 8.99 -23.11
N PHE A 319 -3.63 9.56 -22.31
CA PHE A 319 -4.28 10.84 -22.61
C PHE A 319 -3.36 12.10 -22.51
N GLY A 320 -2.09 11.91 -22.17
CA GLY A 320 -1.12 12.98 -21.94
C GLY A 320 -1.19 13.56 -20.53
N LEU A 321 -0.06 14.08 -20.06
CA LEU A 321 0.10 14.50 -18.66
C LEU A 321 -0.92 15.55 -18.21
N LYS A 322 -1.16 16.60 -19.02
CA LYS A 322 -2.10 17.68 -18.69
C LYS A 322 -3.50 17.13 -18.33
N TYR A 323 -4.02 16.25 -19.18
CA TYR A 323 -5.34 15.67 -18.98
C TYR A 323 -5.38 14.71 -17.79
N LEU A 324 -4.32 13.91 -17.57
CA LEU A 324 -4.22 13.03 -16.41
C LEU A 324 -4.21 13.81 -15.08
N LEU A 325 -3.54 14.97 -15.04
CA LEU A 325 -3.56 15.87 -13.89
C LEU A 325 -4.95 16.51 -13.67
N GLU A 326 -5.68 16.86 -14.73
CA GLU A 326 -7.07 17.33 -14.63
C GLU A 326 -8.01 16.25 -14.06
N ILE A 327 -7.84 14.99 -14.47
CA ILE A 327 -8.56 13.85 -13.88
C ILE A 327 -8.22 13.72 -12.40
N ALA A 328 -6.94 13.82 -12.03
CA ALA A 328 -6.50 13.72 -10.64
C ALA A 328 -7.15 14.82 -9.76
N ARG A 329 -7.09 16.09 -10.20
CA ARG A 329 -7.76 17.22 -9.54
C ARG A 329 -9.26 16.99 -9.38
N THR A 330 -9.92 16.50 -10.43
CA THR A 330 -11.36 16.20 -10.40
C THR A 330 -11.68 15.10 -9.39
N ALA A 331 -10.91 14.01 -9.39
CA ALA A 331 -11.10 12.90 -8.46
C ALA A 331 -10.88 13.32 -7.00
N MET A 332 -9.81 14.07 -6.73
CA MET A 332 -9.50 14.60 -5.40
C MET A 332 -10.54 15.61 -4.92
N GLY A 333 -10.98 16.52 -5.80
CA GLY A 333 -12.00 17.52 -5.48
C GLY A 333 -13.34 16.93 -5.07
N ARG A 334 -13.72 15.74 -5.60
CA ARG A 334 -14.92 15.00 -5.16
C ARG A 334 -14.84 14.53 -3.70
N ARG A 335 -13.65 14.50 -3.11
CA ARG A 335 -13.37 14.21 -1.70
C ARG A 335 -12.91 15.45 -0.94
N LYS A 336 -13.11 16.65 -1.50
CA LYS A 336 -12.68 17.94 -0.94
C LYS A 336 -11.17 18.02 -0.68
N MET A 337 -10.41 17.28 -1.48
CA MET A 337 -8.95 17.31 -1.47
C MET A 337 -8.45 18.05 -2.72
N GLU A 338 -7.29 18.68 -2.59
CA GLU A 338 -6.63 19.38 -3.70
C GLU A 338 -5.37 18.64 -4.11
N LEU A 339 -5.12 18.55 -5.42
CA LEU A 339 -3.81 18.13 -5.91
C LEU A 339 -2.83 19.28 -5.69
N SER A 340 -1.88 19.08 -4.79
CA SER A 340 -0.92 20.11 -4.43
C SER A 340 0.12 20.35 -5.53
N PRO A 341 0.76 21.53 -5.56
CA PRO A 341 1.88 21.79 -6.46
C PRO A 341 3.03 20.79 -6.29
N GLU A 342 3.29 20.32 -5.07
CA GLU A 342 4.33 19.34 -4.77
C GLU A 342 4.02 17.96 -5.37
N GLU A 343 2.76 17.50 -5.26
CA GLU A 343 2.31 16.24 -5.86
C GLU A 343 2.29 16.32 -7.39
N GLU A 344 1.85 17.45 -7.95
CA GLU A 344 1.89 17.68 -9.40
C GLU A 344 3.33 17.65 -9.95
N ALA A 345 4.27 18.26 -9.23
CA ALA A 345 5.69 18.21 -9.58
C ALA A 345 6.24 16.78 -9.54
N LEU A 346 5.88 15.99 -8.51
CA LEU A 346 6.24 14.58 -8.41
C LEU A 346 5.69 13.77 -9.59
N LEU A 347 4.40 13.90 -9.89
CA LEU A 347 3.76 13.21 -11.01
C LEU A 347 4.39 13.56 -12.35
N LYS A 348 4.75 14.84 -12.56
CA LYS A 348 5.46 15.29 -13.75
C LYS A 348 6.84 14.66 -13.87
N ALA A 349 7.62 14.64 -12.79
CA ALA A 349 8.93 14.02 -12.78
C ALA A 349 8.86 12.51 -13.08
N ILE A 350 7.89 11.77 -12.53
CA ILE A 350 7.68 10.36 -12.84
C ILE A 350 7.23 10.18 -14.30
N TYR A 351 6.38 11.07 -14.82
CA TYR A 351 5.96 11.04 -16.23
C TYR A 351 7.15 11.18 -17.20
N ASP A 352 8.11 12.03 -16.86
CA ASP A 352 9.32 12.24 -17.66
C ASP A 352 10.30 11.07 -17.50
N ALA A 353 10.52 10.58 -16.27
CA ALA A 353 11.38 9.44 -15.98
C ALA A 353 10.90 8.12 -16.64
N THR A 354 9.59 7.94 -16.78
CA THR A 354 8.98 6.72 -17.35
C THR A 354 8.77 6.80 -18.88
N LYS A 355 9.23 7.87 -19.54
CA LYS A 355 9.00 8.09 -20.98
C LYS A 355 9.54 6.95 -21.85
N GLY A 356 10.70 6.39 -21.50
CA GLY A 356 11.34 5.29 -22.24
C GLY A 356 10.49 4.02 -22.24
N GLU A 357 10.20 3.48 -21.06
CA GLU A 357 9.40 2.26 -20.91
C GLU A 357 7.99 2.38 -21.51
N ARG A 358 7.35 3.54 -21.40
CA ARG A 358 6.05 3.78 -22.05
C ARG A 358 6.17 3.72 -23.57
N ALA A 359 7.20 4.34 -24.13
CA ALA A 359 7.39 4.37 -25.58
C ALA A 359 7.67 2.96 -26.14
N GLU A 360 8.47 2.16 -25.42
CA GLU A 360 8.75 0.77 -25.76
C GLU A 360 7.49 -0.10 -25.70
N ALA A 361 6.69 0.02 -24.63
CA ALA A 361 5.44 -0.73 -24.52
C ALA A 361 4.46 -0.37 -25.65
N VAL A 362 4.27 0.92 -25.96
CA VAL A 362 3.42 1.33 -27.08
C VAL A 362 3.94 0.76 -28.41
N LYS A 363 5.27 0.74 -28.63
CA LYS A 363 5.86 0.17 -29.85
C LYS A 363 5.60 -1.34 -29.95
N LYS A 364 5.68 -2.06 -28.83
CA LYS A 364 5.47 -3.52 -28.77
C LYS A 364 4.03 -3.94 -29.11
N PHE A 365 3.04 -3.10 -28.79
CA PHE A 365 1.62 -3.39 -29.00
C PHE A 365 0.99 -2.70 -30.23
N ARG A 366 1.77 -1.94 -31.01
CA ARG A 366 1.33 -1.42 -32.31
C ARG A 366 1.19 -2.57 -33.29
#